data_AF-A0A2V7S3U7-F1
#
_entry.id   AF-A0A2V7S3U7-F1
#
_cell.length_a   1.000
_cell.length_b   1.000
_cell.length_c   1.000
_cell.angle_alpha   90.00
_cell.angle_beta   90.00
_cell.angle_gamma   90.00
#
_symmetry.space_group_name_H-M   'P 1'
#
loop_
_entity.id
_entity.type
_entity.pdbx_description
1 polymer ?
#
loop_
_entity_poly.entity_id
_entity_poly.type
_entity_poly.pdbx_seq_one_letter_code
_entity_poly.pdbx_strand_id
1 'polypeptide(L)'
;SGLFAHFGSKEELHLATIDDAARTFTDEVIRPALATPRGIGRVWALCNSWLSYLERGVFPGGCFFWAVAEEFDSRRPGPVRDSVLEKKNYWSYTLQRAVREAQEAGEIDAGVDPEQLAWELDSLLGGANSGFKNEEGVRAIERGRRGIRDRLTRAATPSAQPLT
;
A
#
# COMPACT_ATOMS: atom_id res chain seq x y z
N SER A 1 -17.81 -32.46 -1.82
CA SER A 1 -17.57 -31.00 -1.79
C SER A 1 -17.36 -30.57 -0.35
N GLY A 2 -16.11 -30.32 0.05
CA GLY A 2 -15.71 -30.07 1.45
C GLY A 2 -15.46 -28.60 1.81
N LEU A 3 -15.73 -27.65 0.90
CA LEU A 3 -15.45 -26.23 1.14
C LEU A 3 -16.29 -25.66 2.30
N PHE A 4 -17.58 -26.02 2.36
CA PHE A 4 -18.46 -25.64 3.47
C PHE A 4 -18.28 -26.48 4.73
N ALA A 5 -17.42 -27.51 4.70
CA ALA A 5 -17.02 -28.22 5.90
C ALA A 5 -15.93 -27.45 6.69
N HIS A 6 -15.23 -26.52 6.02
CA HIS A 6 -14.22 -25.63 6.64
C HIS A 6 -14.73 -24.20 6.88
N PHE A 7 -15.75 -23.75 6.12
CA PHE A 7 -16.37 -22.44 6.27
C PHE A 7 -17.89 -22.60 6.41
N GLY A 8 -18.46 -22.08 7.48
CA GLY A 8 -19.90 -22.13 7.76
C GLY A 8 -20.73 -21.27 6.80
N SER A 9 -20.13 -20.33 6.07
CA SER A 9 -20.80 -19.58 5.01
C SER A 9 -19.86 -19.03 3.93
N LYS A 10 -20.44 -18.56 2.81
CA LYS A 10 -19.69 -17.81 1.77
C LYS A 10 -19.10 -16.51 2.32
N GLU A 11 -19.80 -15.85 3.24
CA GLU A 11 -19.30 -14.64 3.91
C GLU A 11 -18.07 -14.95 4.77
N GLU A 12 -18.12 -16.04 5.55
CA GLU A 12 -16.98 -16.49 6.35
C GLU A 12 -15.76 -16.84 5.48
N LEU A 13 -15.98 -17.49 4.32
CA LEU A 13 -14.92 -17.74 3.35
C LEU A 13 -14.30 -16.43 2.82
N HIS A 14 -15.11 -15.41 2.50
CA HIS A 14 -14.60 -14.12 2.03
C HIS A 14 -13.79 -13.40 3.12
N LEU A 15 -14.29 -13.38 4.36
CA LEU A 15 -13.59 -12.76 5.49
C LEU A 15 -12.24 -13.45 5.76
N ALA A 16 -12.22 -14.79 5.78
CA ALA A 16 -10.98 -15.55 5.93
C ALA A 16 -9.98 -15.27 4.80
N THR A 17 -10.47 -15.10 3.57
CA THR A 17 -9.63 -14.73 2.41
C THR A 17 -9.03 -13.34 2.58
N ILE A 18 -9.82 -12.36 3.04
CA ILE A 18 -9.34 -10.99 3.30
C ILE A 18 -8.26 -10.98 4.39
N ASP A 19 -8.45 -11.74 5.46
CA ASP A 19 -7.48 -11.83 6.56
C ASP A 19 -6.17 -12.51 6.12
N ASP A 20 -6.24 -13.54 5.30
CA ASP A 20 -5.07 -14.17 4.71
C ASP A 20 -4.32 -13.22 3.75
N ALA A 21 -5.06 -12.47 2.93
CA ALA A 21 -4.48 -11.45 2.07
C ALA A 21 -3.82 -10.31 2.87
N ALA A 22 -4.40 -9.92 4.01
CA ALA A 22 -3.84 -8.90 4.90
C ALA A 22 -2.53 -9.37 5.55
N ARG A 23 -2.46 -10.64 5.97
CA ARG A 23 -1.22 -11.24 6.49
C ARG A 23 -0.12 -11.25 5.43
N THR A 24 -0.45 -11.72 4.22
CA THR A 24 0.49 -11.71 3.09
C THR A 24 0.97 -10.29 2.77
N PHE A 25 0.07 -9.31 2.69
CA PHE A 25 0.44 -7.91 2.47
C PHE A 25 1.36 -7.37 3.58
N THR A 26 1.08 -7.72 4.84
CA THR A 26 1.91 -7.30 5.97
C THR A 26 3.33 -7.86 5.86
N ASP A 27 3.48 -9.13 5.50
CA ASP A 27 4.79 -9.78 5.40
C ASP A 27 5.59 -9.33 4.16
N GLU A 28 4.91 -9.02 3.06
CA GLU A 28 5.53 -8.60 1.80
C GLU A 28 5.83 -7.10 1.71
N VAL A 29 5.02 -6.26 2.39
CA VAL A 29 5.08 -4.79 2.25
C VAL A 29 5.51 -4.11 3.54
N ILE A 30 4.82 -4.40 4.65
CA ILE A 30 5.01 -3.63 5.89
C ILE A 30 6.27 -4.09 6.61
N ARG A 31 6.37 -5.39 6.90
CA ARG A 31 7.47 -5.97 7.68
C ARG A 31 8.86 -5.67 7.10
N PRO A 32 9.10 -5.77 5.78
CA PRO A 32 10.40 -5.45 5.20
C PRO A 32 10.79 -3.98 5.38
N ALA A 33 9.82 -3.06 5.26
CA ALA A 33 10.07 -1.63 5.41
C ALA A 33 10.40 -1.22 6.85
N LEU A 34 9.96 -1.99 7.85
CA LEU A 34 10.26 -1.73 9.27
C LEU A 34 11.74 -1.97 9.62
N ALA A 35 12.49 -2.70 8.79
CA ALA A 35 13.94 -2.86 8.95
C ALA A 35 14.70 -1.55 8.68
N THR A 36 14.12 -0.65 7.88
CA THR A 36 14.65 0.69 7.64
C THR A 36 14.35 1.58 8.85
N PRO A 37 15.32 2.35 9.40
CA PRO A 37 15.06 3.30 10.49
C PRO A 37 13.95 4.31 10.20
N ARG A 38 13.40 4.95 11.24
CA ARG A 38 12.45 6.07 11.09
C ARG A 38 13.10 7.17 10.26
N GLY A 39 12.36 7.72 9.31
CA GLY A 39 12.88 8.68 8.34
C GLY A 39 12.21 8.54 6.98
N ILE A 40 12.60 9.41 6.05
CA ILE A 40 12.10 9.41 4.67
C ILE A 40 12.42 8.08 3.96
N GLY A 41 13.53 7.44 4.34
CA GLY A 41 13.91 6.12 3.84
C GLY A 41 12.88 5.03 4.16
N ARG A 42 12.18 5.10 5.30
CA ARG A 42 11.11 4.13 5.63
C ARG A 42 9.85 4.38 4.81
N VAL A 43 9.51 5.63 4.53
CA VAL A 43 8.40 5.98 3.63
C VAL A 43 8.67 5.42 2.23
N TRP A 44 9.89 5.64 1.73
CA TRP A 44 10.34 5.05 0.47
C TRP A 44 10.29 3.52 0.49
N ALA A 45 10.79 2.88 1.55
CA ALA A 45 10.79 1.43 1.68
C ALA A 45 9.38 0.84 1.66
N LEU A 46 8.41 1.45 2.34
CA LEU A 46 7.00 1.03 2.29
C LEU A 46 6.46 1.04 0.85
N CYS A 47 6.66 2.16 0.15
CA CYS A 47 6.22 2.29 -1.25
C CYS A 47 6.94 1.32 -2.19
N ASN A 48 8.25 1.15 -2.02
CA ASN A 48 9.05 0.30 -2.90
C ASN A 48 8.77 -1.20 -2.64
N SER A 49 8.55 -1.61 -1.40
CA SER A 49 8.09 -2.96 -1.06
C SER A 49 6.72 -3.25 -1.64
N TRP A 50 5.81 -2.28 -1.61
CA TRP A 50 4.51 -2.38 -2.27
C TRP A 50 4.64 -2.59 -3.79
N LEU A 51 5.47 -1.76 -4.45
CA LEU A 51 5.72 -1.90 -5.89
C LEU A 51 6.40 -3.23 -6.23
N SER A 52 7.30 -3.71 -5.38
CA SER A 52 7.99 -4.98 -5.57
C SER A 52 7.05 -6.19 -5.39
N TYR A 53 6.16 -6.13 -4.40
CA TYR A 53 5.08 -7.12 -4.23
C TYR A 53 4.18 -7.21 -5.47
N LEU A 54 3.86 -6.06 -6.07
CA LEU A 54 3.10 -5.97 -7.32
C LEU A 54 3.92 -6.54 -8.49
N GLU A 55 5.18 -6.13 -8.64
CA GLU A 55 6.10 -6.56 -9.70
C GLU A 55 6.33 -8.08 -9.70
N ARG A 56 6.46 -8.68 -8.51
CA ARG A 56 6.60 -10.13 -8.32
C ARG A 56 5.31 -10.90 -8.56
N GLY A 57 4.18 -10.22 -8.76
CA GLY A 57 2.88 -10.87 -8.97
C GLY A 57 2.45 -11.73 -7.80
N VAL A 58 2.77 -11.33 -6.55
CA VAL A 58 2.38 -12.07 -5.33
C VAL A 58 0.88 -12.38 -5.34
N PHE A 59 0.08 -11.44 -5.83
CA PHE A 59 -1.26 -11.74 -6.33
C PHE A 59 -1.29 -11.53 -7.84
N PRO A 60 -1.73 -12.53 -8.63
CA PRO A 60 -1.73 -12.43 -10.09
C PRO A 60 -2.57 -11.29 -10.66
N GLY A 61 -3.62 -10.86 -9.94
CA GLY A 61 -4.52 -9.78 -10.35
C GLY A 61 -4.05 -8.37 -9.95
N GLY A 62 -2.84 -8.23 -9.42
CA GLY A 62 -2.36 -7.01 -8.77
C GLY A 62 -2.77 -6.95 -7.29
N CYS A 63 -2.76 -5.76 -6.70
CA CYS A 63 -3.04 -5.59 -5.28
C CYS A 63 -4.48 -6.01 -4.93
N PHE A 64 -4.59 -7.00 -4.05
CA PHE A 64 -5.87 -7.58 -3.61
C PHE A 64 -6.86 -6.50 -3.13
N PHE A 65 -6.42 -5.60 -2.25
CA PHE A 65 -7.29 -4.59 -1.64
C PHE A 65 -7.74 -3.49 -2.61
N TRP A 66 -7.04 -3.32 -3.75
CA TRP A 66 -7.54 -2.47 -4.82
C TRP A 66 -8.61 -3.17 -5.63
N ALA A 67 -8.36 -4.41 -6.05
CA ALA A 67 -9.32 -5.19 -6.83
C ALA A 67 -10.64 -5.41 -6.07
N VAL A 68 -10.57 -5.78 -4.79
CA VAL A 68 -11.76 -6.01 -3.97
C VAL A 68 -12.53 -4.72 -3.69
N ALA A 69 -11.84 -3.58 -3.57
CA ALA A 69 -12.53 -2.28 -3.40
C ALA A 69 -13.28 -1.83 -4.67
N GLU A 70 -12.86 -2.27 -5.86
CA GLU A 70 -13.58 -2.05 -7.11
C GLU A 70 -14.79 -2.98 -7.26
N GLU A 71 -14.65 -4.24 -6.82
CA GLU A 71 -15.69 -5.27 -6.96
C GLU A 71 -16.84 -5.12 -5.95
N PHE A 72 -16.53 -4.77 -4.71
CA PHE A 72 -17.54 -4.59 -3.67
C PHE A 72 -18.01 -3.13 -3.67
N ASP A 73 -19.18 -2.88 -4.28
CA ASP A 73 -19.84 -1.57 -4.33
C ASP A 73 -19.82 -0.90 -2.94
N SER A 74 -19.03 0.16 -2.82
CA SER A 74 -18.78 0.88 -1.57
C SER A 74 -20.05 1.50 -0.95
N ARG A 75 -21.20 1.46 -1.65
CA ARG A 75 -22.50 1.94 -1.20
C ARG A 75 -23.34 0.90 -0.45
N ARG A 76 -23.03 -0.40 -0.53
CA ARG A 76 -23.79 -1.44 0.18
C ARG A 76 -23.06 -1.88 1.46
N PRO A 77 -23.59 -1.58 2.66
CA PRO A 77 -22.95 -1.97 3.91
C PRO A 77 -22.92 -3.50 4.07
N GLY A 78 -21.89 -4.03 4.73
CA GLY A 78 -21.78 -5.45 5.06
C GLY A 78 -20.38 -5.86 5.56
N PRO A 79 -20.26 -7.00 6.28
CA PRO A 79 -19.03 -7.38 6.98
C PRO A 79 -17.80 -7.47 6.06
N VAL A 80 -17.96 -8.00 4.85
CA VAL A 80 -16.88 -8.13 3.86
C VAL A 80 -16.35 -6.76 3.43
N ARG A 81 -17.24 -5.82 3.12
CA ARG A 81 -16.87 -4.45 2.75
C ARG A 81 -16.16 -3.75 3.91
N ASP A 82 -16.70 -3.88 5.11
CA ASP A 82 -16.17 -3.18 6.28
C ASP A 82 -14.76 -3.66 6.61
N SER A 83 -14.49 -4.97 6.48
CA SER A 83 -13.15 -5.53 6.60
C SER A 83 -12.18 -4.98 5.54
N VAL A 84 -12.60 -4.87 4.28
CA VAL A 84 -11.76 -4.30 3.21
C VAL A 84 -11.43 -2.84 3.47
N LEU A 85 -12.41 -2.04 3.87
CA LEU A 85 -12.20 -0.63 4.21
C LEU A 85 -11.29 -0.46 5.42
N GLU A 86 -11.44 -1.31 6.43
CA GLU A 86 -10.54 -1.34 7.59
C GLU A 86 -9.07 -1.54 7.14
N LYS A 87 -8.80 -2.50 6.25
CA LYS A 87 -7.43 -2.77 5.78
C LYS A 87 -6.89 -1.63 4.89
N LYS A 88 -7.72 -1.01 4.05
CA LYS A 88 -7.32 0.19 3.27
C LYS A 88 -7.00 1.37 4.18
N ASN A 89 -7.83 1.61 5.20
CA ASN A 89 -7.62 2.67 6.18
C ASN A 89 -6.33 2.41 6.98
N TYR A 90 -6.05 1.17 7.34
CA TYR A 90 -4.82 0.79 8.00
C TYR A 90 -3.58 1.08 7.15
N TRP A 91 -3.62 0.79 5.85
CA TRP A 91 -2.55 1.15 4.93
C TRP A 91 -2.34 2.67 4.82
N SER A 92 -3.42 3.43 4.65
CA SER A 92 -3.35 4.90 4.61
C SER A 92 -2.74 5.46 5.91
N TYR A 93 -3.21 4.99 7.07
CA TYR A 93 -2.69 5.37 8.37
C TYR A 93 -1.20 5.01 8.52
N THR A 94 -0.76 3.86 8.00
CA THR A 94 0.64 3.44 8.04
C THR A 94 1.54 4.40 7.26
N LEU A 95 1.13 4.82 6.06
CA LEU A 95 1.85 5.83 5.28
C LEU A 95 1.89 7.18 6.00
N GLN A 96 0.75 7.67 6.49
CA GLN A 96 0.68 8.93 7.23
C GLN A 96 1.60 8.93 8.44
N ARG A 97 1.58 7.85 9.22
CA ARG A 97 2.45 7.69 10.37
C ARG A 97 3.92 7.70 9.98
N ALA A 98 4.32 7.00 8.92
CA ALA A 98 5.69 6.99 8.45
C ALA A 98 6.16 8.39 8.01
N VAL A 99 5.28 9.18 7.37
CA VAL A 99 5.56 10.58 7.03
C VAL A 99 5.76 11.43 8.28
N ARG A 100 4.89 11.31 9.29
CA ARG A 100 5.05 12.03 10.57
C ARG A 100 6.35 11.64 11.28
N GLU A 101 6.70 10.34 11.31
CA GLU A 101 7.98 9.87 11.87
C GLU A 101 9.19 10.45 11.10
N ALA A 102 9.07 10.67 9.78
CA ALA A 102 10.11 11.33 8.99
C ALA A 102 10.19 12.84 9.23
N GLN A 103 9.06 13.50 9.54
CA GLN A 103 9.04 14.91 9.98
C GLN A 103 9.67 15.08 11.36
N GLU A 104 9.38 14.17 12.30
CA GLU A 104 10.02 14.12 13.62
C GLU A 104 11.53 13.92 13.52
N ALA A 105 11.99 13.14 12.55
CA ALA A 105 13.42 12.97 12.23
C ALA A 105 14.04 14.20 11.51
N GLY A 106 13.22 15.19 11.13
CA GLY A 106 13.66 16.36 10.38
C GLY A 106 14.06 16.05 8.94
N GLU A 107 13.60 14.94 8.36
CA GLU A 107 13.93 14.50 7.00
C GLU A 107 12.83 14.82 5.97
N ILE A 108 11.61 15.09 6.44
CA ILE A 108 10.53 15.68 5.65
C ILE A 108 10.19 17.05 6.24
N ASP A 109 9.95 18.04 5.37
CA ASP A 109 9.58 19.39 5.78
C ASP A 109 8.31 19.38 6.65
N ALA A 110 8.37 20.05 7.80
CA ALA A 110 7.28 20.12 8.77
C ALA A 110 6.04 20.88 8.24
N GLY A 111 6.21 21.70 7.20
CA GLY A 111 5.12 22.38 6.50
C GLY A 111 4.36 21.50 5.50
N VAL A 112 4.85 20.28 5.20
CA VAL A 112 4.14 19.32 4.36
C VAL A 112 2.99 18.70 5.16
N ASP A 113 1.79 18.71 4.59
CA ASP A 113 0.67 17.96 5.15
C ASP A 113 0.92 16.44 4.99
N PRO A 114 1.04 15.68 6.10
CA PRO A 114 1.31 14.26 6.05
C PRO A 114 0.16 13.43 5.47
N GLU A 115 -1.09 13.88 5.60
CA GLU A 115 -2.26 13.20 5.03
C GLU A 115 -2.29 13.35 3.53
N GLN A 116 -2.04 14.57 3.05
CA GLN A 116 -1.91 14.86 1.62
C GLN A 116 -0.75 14.09 0.98
N LEU A 117 0.44 14.09 1.60
CA LEU A 117 1.57 13.34 1.07
C LEU A 117 1.27 11.84 1.03
N ALA A 118 0.71 11.26 2.09
CA ALA A 118 0.34 9.85 2.11
C ALA A 118 -0.67 9.51 1.00
N TRP A 119 -1.67 10.36 0.77
CA TRP A 119 -2.66 10.18 -0.29
C TRP A 119 -2.03 10.24 -1.69
N GLU A 120 -1.09 11.16 -1.93
CA GLU A 120 -0.37 11.27 -3.21
C GLU A 120 0.48 10.02 -3.49
N LEU A 121 1.17 9.51 -2.46
CA LEU A 121 1.96 8.28 -2.57
C LEU A 121 1.06 7.08 -2.85
N ASP A 122 -0.05 6.93 -2.12
CA ASP A 122 -1.03 5.88 -2.35
C ASP A 122 -1.64 5.94 -3.76
N SER A 123 -1.91 7.15 -4.25
CA SER A 123 -2.43 7.37 -5.61
C SER A 123 -1.43 6.95 -6.69
N LEU A 124 -0.14 7.20 -6.50
CA LEU A 124 0.92 6.76 -7.42
C LEU A 124 1.05 5.22 -7.44
N LEU A 125 0.94 4.58 -6.27
CA LEU A 125 0.88 3.12 -6.15
C LEU A 125 -0.35 2.57 -6.89
N GLY A 126 -1.52 3.18 -6.67
CA GLY A 126 -2.75 2.84 -7.39
C GLY A 126 -2.59 2.94 -8.90
N GLY A 127 -1.98 4.02 -9.40
CA GLY A 127 -1.67 4.19 -10.82
C GLY A 127 -0.76 3.07 -11.38
N ALA A 128 0.26 2.67 -10.62
CA ALA A 128 1.13 1.54 -10.98
C ALA A 128 0.34 0.22 -11.06
N ASN A 129 -0.54 -0.05 -10.09
CA ASN A 129 -1.38 -1.24 -10.10
C ASN A 129 -2.41 -1.25 -11.24
N SER A 130 -3.00 -0.11 -11.59
CA SER A 130 -3.88 -0.01 -12.75
C SER A 130 -3.14 -0.32 -14.05
N GLY A 131 -1.89 0.12 -14.18
CA GLY A 131 -1.06 -0.19 -15.34
C GLY A 131 -0.50 -1.62 -15.36
N PHE A 132 -0.31 -2.25 -14.20
CA PHE A 132 0.19 -3.63 -14.07
C PHE A 132 -0.65 -4.65 -14.84
N LYS A 133 -1.96 -4.43 -14.93
CA LYS A 133 -2.91 -5.33 -15.62
C LYS A 133 -2.77 -5.34 -17.15
N ASN A 134 -1.95 -4.45 -17.73
CA ASN A 134 -1.80 -4.26 -19.17
C ASN A 134 -0.38 -4.68 -19.63
N GLU A 135 -0.17 -4.79 -20.95
CA GLU A 135 1.15 -5.09 -21.56
C GLU A 135 2.27 -4.09 -21.13
N GLU A 136 1.89 -2.92 -20.60
CA GLU A 136 2.81 -1.90 -20.08
C GLU A 136 3.16 -2.06 -18.59
N GLY A 137 2.82 -3.16 -17.94
CA GLY A 137 2.91 -3.31 -16.48
C GLY A 137 4.27 -2.95 -15.88
N VAL A 138 5.37 -3.38 -16.52
CA VAL A 138 6.74 -3.02 -16.09
C VAL A 138 6.94 -1.50 -16.12
N ARG A 139 6.53 -0.82 -17.19
CA ARG A 139 6.66 0.63 -17.32
C ARG A 139 5.80 1.38 -16.31
N ALA A 140 4.63 0.86 -15.97
CA ALA A 140 3.75 1.46 -14.95
C ALA A 140 4.40 1.44 -13.56
N ILE A 141 5.01 0.31 -13.18
CA ILE A 141 5.75 0.16 -11.92
C ILE A 141 6.96 1.10 -11.90
N GLU A 142 7.74 1.17 -12.98
CA GLU A 142 8.88 2.10 -13.09
C GLU A 142 8.46 3.57 -12.97
N ARG A 143 7.33 3.95 -13.59
CA ARG A 143 6.74 5.29 -13.45
C ARG A 143 6.29 5.57 -12.03
N GLY A 144 5.64 4.60 -11.38
CA GLY A 144 5.27 4.69 -9.96
C GLY A 144 6.49 4.92 -9.07
N ARG A 145 7.54 4.08 -9.22
CA ARG A 145 8.80 4.18 -8.49
C ARG A 145 9.45 5.56 -8.66
N ARG A 146 9.53 6.05 -9.91
CA ARG A 146 10.05 7.39 -10.22
C ARG A 146 9.21 8.49 -9.58
N GLY A 147 7.90 8.48 -9.78
CA GLY A 147 6.99 9.51 -9.29
C GLY A 147 7.02 9.63 -7.77
N ILE A 148 7.05 8.49 -7.07
CA ILE A 148 7.17 8.42 -5.61
C ILE A 148 8.50 9.01 -5.16
N ARG A 149 9.61 8.62 -5.78
CA ARG A 149 10.94 9.17 -5.45
C ARG A 149 10.98 10.69 -5.66
N ASP A 150 10.51 11.17 -6.81
CA ASP A 150 10.51 12.60 -7.13
C ASP A 150 9.58 13.39 -6.20
N ARG A 151 8.49 12.78 -5.73
CA ARG A 151 7.59 13.40 -4.76
C ARG A 151 8.19 13.50 -3.37
N LEU A 152 8.85 12.44 -2.90
CA LEU A 152 9.56 12.41 -1.63
C LEU A 152 10.75 13.36 -1.63
N THR A 153 11.56 13.38 -2.69
CA THR A 153 12.68 14.33 -2.83
C THR A 153 12.22 15.79 -2.73
N ARG A 154 11.03 16.13 -3.25
CA ARG A 154 10.46 17.47 -3.10
C ARG A 154 9.92 17.80 -1.71
N ALA A 155 9.54 16.78 -0.93
CA ALA A 155 9.13 16.94 0.47
C ALA A 155 10.33 16.92 1.44
N ALA A 156 11.50 16.49 0.96
CA ALA A 156 12.67 16.28 1.79
C ALA A 156 13.31 17.59 2.23
N THR A 157 13.88 17.58 3.43
CA THR A 157 14.77 18.65 3.91
C THR A 157 16.21 18.38 3.44
N PRO A 158 17.13 19.36 3.57
CA PRO A 158 18.55 19.14 3.27
C PRO A 158 19.26 18.09 4.14
N SER A 159 18.69 17.72 5.29
CA SER A 159 19.22 16.68 6.19
C SER A 159 18.84 15.26 5.76
N ALA A 160 17.88 15.10 4.86
CA ALA A 160 17.48 13.79 4.35
C ALA A 160 18.60 13.13 3.54
N GLN A 161 18.81 11.82 3.76
CA GLN A 161 19.66 11.04 2.88
C GLN A 161 19.00 10.81 1.52
N PRO A 162 19.78 10.74 0.41
CA PRO A 162 19.25 10.41 -0.90
C PRO A 162 18.54 9.05 -0.90
N LEU A 163 17.37 9.00 -1.55
CA LEU A 163 16.63 7.76 -1.76
C LEU A 163 17.30 6.92 -2.85
N THR A 164 17.91 5.80 -2.46
CA THR A 164 18.50 4.80 -3.36
C THR A 164 17.51 3.70 -3.72
#